data_AF-A0A1V4QUB8-F1
#
_entry.id   AF-A0A1V4QUB8-F1
#
_cell.length_a   1.000
_cell.length_b   1.000
_cell.length_c   1.000
_cell.angle_alpha   90.00
_cell.angle_beta   90.00
_cell.angle_gamma   90.00
#
_symmetry.space_group_name_H-M   'P 1'
#
loop_
_entity.id
_entity.type
_entity.pdbx_description
1 polymer ?
#
loop_
_entity_poly.entity_id
_entity_poly.type
_entity_poly.pdbx_seq_one_letter_code
_entity_poly.pdbx_strand_id
1 'polypeptide(L)'
;EGIRLLSQTLPGIEALRDVSVEDFEAHQALLPEVVRKRCRHVVAENQRVLDAVHALENGDVEKMGRLMDASHRSLRDDFEVSRYELDLLVDRAHAFEGVLGARLTGAGFGGCTVNLVQRDAVEAFVRQITEAYREKTGIVLETYVCAIAPGVGKVED
;
A
#
# COMPACT_ATOMS: atom_id res chain seq x y z
N GLU A 1 10.37 0.88 -20.30
CA GLU A 1 11.83 0.91 -20.03
C GLU A 1 12.32 -0.26 -19.21
N GLY A 2 11.86 -0.47 -17.97
CA GLY A 2 12.29 -1.59 -17.13
C GLY A 2 12.23 -2.96 -17.82
N ILE A 3 11.09 -3.30 -18.43
CA ILE A 3 10.92 -4.55 -19.19
C ILE A 3 11.88 -4.66 -20.37
N ARG A 4 12.10 -3.57 -21.11
CA ARG A 4 13.02 -3.53 -22.25
C ARG A 4 14.46 -3.88 -21.84
N LEU A 5 14.85 -3.52 -20.62
CA LEU A 5 16.19 -3.80 -20.09
C LEU A 5 16.26 -5.20 -19.48
N LEU A 6 15.28 -5.59 -18.66
CA LEU A 6 15.25 -6.91 -18.02
C LEU A 6 15.10 -8.05 -19.03
N SER A 7 14.38 -7.83 -20.14
CA SER A 7 14.19 -8.87 -21.17
C SER A 7 15.47 -9.26 -21.91
N GLN A 8 16.56 -8.50 -21.73
CA GLN A 8 17.89 -8.85 -22.26
C GLN A 8 18.51 -10.05 -21.53
N THR A 9 18.13 -10.28 -20.27
CA THR A 9 18.66 -11.36 -19.42
C THR A 9 17.58 -12.33 -18.95
N LEU A 10 16.31 -11.92 -18.96
CA LEU A 10 15.16 -12.73 -18.61
C LEU A 10 14.28 -12.96 -19.86
N PRO A 11 14.55 -14.02 -20.64
CA PRO A 11 13.81 -14.26 -21.88
C PRO A 11 12.34 -14.61 -21.58
N GLY A 12 11.42 -14.07 -22.39
CA GLY A 12 10.00 -14.42 -22.33
C GLY A 12 9.14 -13.56 -21.39
N ILE A 13 9.71 -12.60 -20.67
CA ILE A 13 8.91 -11.66 -19.87
C ILE A 13 8.22 -10.63 -20.77
N GLU A 14 6.95 -10.34 -20.51
CA GLU A 14 6.16 -9.34 -21.24
C GLU A 14 5.78 -8.15 -20.35
N ALA A 15 5.65 -8.39 -19.05
CA ALA A 15 5.30 -7.42 -18.03
C ALA A 15 6.06 -7.66 -16.71
N LEU A 16 6.07 -6.67 -15.81
CA LEU A 16 6.82 -6.77 -14.55
C LEU A 16 6.22 -7.82 -13.59
N ARG A 17 4.99 -8.27 -13.83
CA ARG A 17 4.37 -9.37 -13.11
C ARG A 17 4.98 -10.74 -13.42
N ASP A 18 5.67 -10.86 -14.56
CA ASP A 18 6.29 -12.11 -15.00
C ASP A 18 7.68 -12.29 -14.36
N VAL A 19 8.16 -11.29 -13.62
CA VAL A 19 9.48 -11.27 -12.98
C VAL A 19 9.32 -11.62 -11.49
N SER A 20 10.01 -12.67 -11.03
CA SER A 20 10.06 -13.02 -9.60
C SER A 20 10.91 -12.01 -8.81
N VAL A 21 10.78 -12.00 -7.48
CA VAL A 21 11.61 -11.13 -6.62
C VAL A 21 13.08 -11.52 -6.76
N GLU A 22 13.36 -12.82 -6.80
CA GLU A 22 14.69 -13.40 -6.93
C GLU A 22 15.33 -13.03 -8.27
N ASP A 23 14.59 -13.16 -9.38
CA ASP A 23 15.05 -12.77 -10.71
C ASP A 23 15.32 -11.28 -10.78
N PHE A 24 14.44 -10.46 -10.20
CA PHE A 24 14.65 -9.02 -10.12
C PHE A 24 15.92 -8.69 -9.33
N GLU A 25 16.12 -9.31 -8.17
CA GLU A 25 17.30 -9.07 -7.34
C GLU A 25 18.61 -9.40 -8.06
N ALA A 26 18.63 -10.50 -8.82
CA ALA A 26 19.79 -10.92 -9.60
C ALA A 26 20.12 -9.97 -10.77
N HIS A 27 19.12 -9.28 -11.34
CA HIS A 27 19.28 -8.51 -12.57
C HIS A 27 19.09 -6.99 -12.41
N GLN A 28 18.65 -6.50 -11.24
CA GLN A 28 18.34 -5.09 -11.01
C GLN A 28 19.52 -4.14 -11.25
N ALA A 29 20.77 -4.63 -11.19
CA ALA A 29 21.97 -3.84 -11.45
C ALA A 29 22.05 -3.31 -12.90
N LEU A 30 21.32 -3.92 -13.83
CA LEU A 30 21.21 -3.47 -15.22
C LEU A 30 20.35 -2.20 -15.38
N LEU A 31 19.57 -1.86 -14.36
CA LEU A 31 18.60 -0.78 -14.42
C LEU A 31 19.19 0.54 -13.89
N PRO A 32 18.99 1.66 -14.60
CA PRO A 32 19.24 2.99 -14.04
C PRO A 32 18.46 3.18 -12.74
N GLU A 33 18.99 3.97 -11.82
CA GLU A 33 18.48 4.04 -10.44
C GLU A 33 16.96 4.27 -10.35
N VAL A 34 16.43 5.27 -11.06
CA VAL A 34 14.99 5.58 -11.01
C VAL A 34 14.16 4.42 -11.57
N VAL A 35 14.56 3.86 -12.71
CA VAL A 35 13.87 2.72 -13.33
C VAL A 35 13.90 1.51 -12.39
N ARG A 36 15.04 1.26 -11.75
CA ARG A 36 15.24 0.21 -10.77
C ARG A 36 14.28 0.34 -9.59
N LYS A 37 14.16 1.54 -9.00
CA LYS A 37 13.22 1.80 -7.90
C LYS A 37 11.78 1.50 -8.31
N ARG A 38 11.33 2.00 -9.46
CA ARG A 38 9.96 1.75 -9.95
C ARG A 38 9.69 0.28 -10.24
N CYS A 39 10.66 -0.43 -10.82
CA CYS A 39 10.54 -1.88 -11.05
C CYS A 39 10.52 -2.67 -9.74
N ARG A 40 11.38 -2.31 -8.78
CA ARG A 40 11.41 -2.93 -7.44
C ARG A 40 10.08 -2.82 -6.74
N HIS A 41 9.46 -1.63 -6.77
CA HIS A 41 8.12 -1.44 -6.22
C HIS A 41 7.14 -2.44 -6.84
N VAL A 42 7.01 -2.46 -8.17
CA VAL A 42 5.99 -3.27 -8.86
C VAL A 42 6.21 -4.77 -8.62
N VAL A 43 7.44 -5.26 -8.76
CA VAL A 43 7.76 -6.69 -8.56
C VAL A 43 7.47 -7.10 -7.12
N ALA A 44 7.97 -6.35 -6.15
CA ALA A 44 7.77 -6.68 -4.73
C ALA A 44 6.31 -6.47 -4.28
N GLU A 45 5.58 -5.53 -4.88
CA GLU A 45 4.17 -5.29 -4.57
C GLU A 45 3.29 -6.44 -5.10
N ASN A 46 3.59 -6.96 -6.30
CA ASN A 46 2.91 -8.15 -6.82
C ASN A 46 3.06 -9.35 -5.86
N GLN A 47 4.28 -9.60 -5.36
CA GLN A 47 4.50 -10.64 -4.36
C GLN A 47 3.78 -10.34 -3.04
N ARG A 48 3.81 -9.09 -2.54
CA ARG A 48 3.08 -8.70 -1.33
C ARG A 48 1.57 -8.92 -1.44
N VAL A 49 0.99 -8.74 -2.62
CA VAL A 49 -0.44 -9.04 -2.84
C VAL A 49 -0.71 -10.52 -2.66
N LEU A 50 0.13 -11.42 -3.20
CA LEU A 50 0.00 -12.86 -2.99
C LEU A 50 0.17 -13.22 -1.51
N ASP A 51 1.15 -12.63 -0.83
CA ASP A 51 1.37 -12.83 0.61
C ASP A 51 0.19 -12.33 1.45
N ALA A 52 -0.46 -11.24 1.02
CA ALA A 52 -1.63 -10.66 1.67
C ALA A 52 -2.87 -11.56 1.49
N VAL A 53 -3.06 -12.13 0.30
CA VAL A 53 -4.11 -13.14 0.06
C VAL A 53 -3.92 -14.31 1.03
N HIS A 54 -2.71 -14.87 1.10
CA HIS A 54 -2.43 -15.97 2.03
C HIS A 54 -2.61 -15.57 3.50
N ALA A 55 -2.25 -14.35 3.88
CA ALA A 55 -2.47 -13.86 5.25
C ALA A 55 -3.97 -13.82 5.59
N LEU A 56 -4.80 -13.29 4.68
CA LEU A 56 -6.24 -13.21 4.86
C LEU A 56 -6.91 -14.59 4.89
N GLU A 57 -6.52 -15.51 4.01
CA GLU A 57 -7.03 -16.89 3.98
C GLU A 57 -6.75 -17.65 5.29
N ASN A 58 -5.61 -17.35 5.93
CA ASN A 58 -5.22 -17.94 7.20
C ASN A 58 -5.72 -17.15 8.43
N GLY A 59 -6.44 -16.03 8.24
CA GLY A 59 -6.89 -15.17 9.33
C GLY A 59 -5.77 -14.40 10.05
N ASP A 60 -4.57 -14.31 9.46
CA ASP A 60 -3.41 -13.61 10.02
C ASP A 60 -3.49 -12.10 9.72
N VAL A 61 -4.38 -11.42 10.46
CA VAL A 61 -4.62 -9.98 10.33
C VAL A 61 -3.40 -9.13 10.72
N GLU A 62 -2.54 -9.65 11.58
CA GLU A 62 -1.28 -9.02 11.99
C GLU A 62 -0.28 -8.98 10.83
N LYS A 63 -0.14 -10.10 10.10
CA LYS A 63 0.68 -10.13 8.88
C LYS A 63 0.08 -9.23 7.80
N MET A 64 -1.24 -9.21 7.64
CA MET A 64 -1.90 -8.30 6.71
C MET A 64 -1.55 -6.84 7.00
N GLY A 65 -1.62 -6.42 8.28
CA GLY A 65 -1.20 -5.09 8.71
C GLY A 65 0.26 -4.76 8.35
N ARG A 66 1.20 -5.66 8.68
CA ARG A 66 2.62 -5.49 8.31
C ARG A 66 2.85 -5.37 6.79
N LEU A 67 2.06 -6.10 5.99
CA LEU A 67 2.13 -6.03 4.53
C LEU A 67 1.59 -4.71 3.98
N MET A 68 0.55 -4.14 4.60
CA MET A 68 0.08 -2.78 4.28
C MET A 68 1.18 -1.74 4.51
N ASP A 69 1.85 -1.79 5.64
CA ASP A 69 2.92 -0.84 5.96
C ASP A 69 4.11 -0.97 5.01
N ALA A 70 4.48 -2.21 4.66
CA ALA A 70 5.53 -2.48 3.67
C ALA A 70 5.16 -1.94 2.29
N SER A 71 3.90 -2.08 1.88
CA SER A 71 3.35 -1.49 0.67
C SER A 71 3.45 0.05 0.70
N HIS A 72 3.05 0.69 1.80
CA HIS A 72 3.16 2.15 1.93
C HIS A 72 4.60 2.65 1.80
N ARG A 73 5.55 2.03 2.52
CA ARG A 73 6.98 2.36 2.40
C ARG A 73 7.47 2.22 0.96
N SER A 74 7.08 1.14 0.27
CA SER A 74 7.44 0.94 -1.12
C SER A 74 6.83 2.03 -2.04
N LEU A 75 5.58 2.43 -1.81
CA LEU A 75 4.95 3.51 -2.58
C LEU A 75 5.59 4.87 -2.33
N ARG A 76 6.05 5.13 -1.11
CA ARG A 76 6.73 6.38 -0.73
C ARG A 76 8.17 6.42 -1.25
N ASP A 77 8.95 5.37 -1.03
CA ASP A 77 10.40 5.39 -1.21
C ASP A 77 10.85 4.86 -2.59
N ASP A 78 10.14 3.86 -3.13
CA ASP A 78 10.47 3.22 -4.39
C ASP A 78 9.60 3.71 -5.55
N PHE A 79 8.31 3.93 -5.32
CA PHE A 79 7.40 4.44 -6.34
C PHE A 79 7.29 5.97 -6.34
N GLU A 80 7.59 6.60 -5.20
CA GLU A 80 7.59 8.05 -4.98
C GLU A 80 6.26 8.71 -5.37
N VAL A 81 5.14 8.06 -5.01
CA VAL A 81 3.77 8.56 -5.23
C VAL A 81 3.08 8.99 -3.95
N SER A 82 3.75 8.93 -2.79
CA SER A 82 3.18 9.48 -1.55
C SER A 82 3.38 11.00 -1.46
N ARG A 83 2.79 11.59 -0.43
CA ARG A 83 2.89 13.02 -0.08
C ARG A 83 2.93 13.17 1.42
N TYR A 84 3.39 14.33 1.88
CA TYR A 84 3.43 14.68 3.30
C TYR A 84 2.10 14.40 4.01
N GLU A 85 0.98 14.74 3.38
CA GLU A 85 -0.37 14.52 3.91
C GLU A 85 -0.68 13.04 4.14
N LEU A 86 -0.32 12.18 3.18
CA LEU A 86 -0.55 10.74 3.27
C LEU A 86 0.39 10.08 4.28
N ASP A 87 1.67 10.46 4.24
CA ASP A 87 2.70 9.96 5.15
C ASP A 87 2.36 10.32 6.60
N LEU A 88 1.88 11.56 6.84
CA LEU A 88 1.42 12.00 8.15
C LEU A 88 0.25 11.14 8.65
N LEU A 89 -0.73 10.81 7.81
CA LEU A 89 -1.86 9.97 8.21
C LEU A 89 -1.39 8.56 8.60
N VAL A 90 -0.49 7.96 7.81
CA VAL A 90 0.06 6.63 8.11
C VAL A 90 0.89 6.67 9.40
N ASP A 91 1.80 7.63 9.55
CA ASP A 91 2.63 7.78 10.75
C ASP A 91 1.78 7.98 12.02
N ARG A 92 0.69 8.77 11.93
CA ARG A 92 -0.24 8.96 13.05
C ARG A 92 -1.04 7.71 13.36
N ALA A 93 -1.40 6.94 12.35
CA ALA A 93 -2.10 5.68 12.57
C ALA A 93 -1.22 4.66 13.30
N HIS A 94 0.07 4.57 12.98
CA HIS A 94 1.01 3.66 13.64
C HIS A 94 1.24 3.98 15.13
N ALA A 95 1.06 5.24 15.52
CA ALA A 95 1.20 5.65 16.93
C ALA A 95 0.00 5.25 17.80
N PHE A 96 -1.09 4.73 17.21
CA PHE A 96 -2.33 4.45 17.89
C PHE A 96 -2.47 2.96 18.23
N GLU A 97 -2.71 2.65 19.51
CA GLU A 97 -2.94 1.28 19.96
C GLU A 97 -4.23 0.69 19.33
N GLY A 98 -4.12 -0.48 18.71
CA GLY A 98 -5.22 -1.12 18.00
C GLY A 98 -5.23 -0.86 16.48
N VAL A 99 -4.30 -0.07 15.94
CA VAL A 99 -4.03 -0.04 14.49
C VAL A 99 -3.03 -1.14 14.15
N LEU A 100 -3.39 -2.01 13.22
CA LEU A 100 -2.55 -3.14 12.78
C LEU A 100 -1.69 -2.79 11.57
N GLY A 101 -2.14 -1.85 10.74
CA GLY A 101 -1.39 -1.35 9.60
C GLY A 101 -2.14 -0.28 8.82
N ALA A 102 -1.39 0.53 8.10
CA ALA A 102 -1.91 1.67 7.35
C ALA A 102 -1.14 1.89 6.06
N ARG A 103 -1.86 2.30 5.00
CA ARG A 103 -1.24 2.66 3.73
C ARG A 103 -2.05 3.66 2.94
N LEU A 104 -1.39 4.38 2.05
CA LEU A 104 -2.09 5.08 0.96
C LEU A 104 -2.83 4.07 0.07
N THR A 105 -3.98 4.49 -0.45
CA THR A 105 -4.80 3.71 -1.39
C THR A 105 -5.16 4.54 -2.62
N GLY A 106 -5.27 3.89 -3.78
CA GLY A 106 -5.42 4.55 -5.07
C GLY A 106 -4.08 4.98 -5.69
N ALA A 107 -4.12 6.00 -6.55
CA ALA A 107 -2.98 6.40 -7.38
C ALA A 107 -1.84 7.11 -6.61
N GLY A 108 -2.12 7.60 -5.40
CA GLY A 108 -1.21 8.48 -4.65
C GLY A 108 -1.34 9.95 -5.07
N PHE A 109 -0.35 10.75 -4.71
CA PHE A 109 -0.27 12.21 -4.87
C PHE A 109 -1.36 12.99 -4.11
N GLY A 110 -1.96 12.36 -3.10
CA GLY A 110 -3.11 12.82 -2.35
C GLY A 110 -4.16 11.71 -2.23
N GLY A 111 -5.39 12.07 -1.87
CA GLY A 111 -6.50 11.13 -1.74
C GLY A 111 -6.57 10.51 -0.34
N CYS A 112 -6.66 9.19 -0.27
CA CYS A 112 -7.02 8.49 0.96
C CYS A 112 -5.90 7.58 1.48
N THR A 113 -5.91 7.34 2.78
CA THR A 113 -5.28 6.16 3.40
C THR A 113 -6.36 5.14 3.77
N VAL A 114 -5.96 3.87 3.79
CA VAL A 114 -6.75 2.77 4.35
C VAL A 114 -6.01 2.23 5.57
N ASN A 115 -6.74 2.03 6.66
CA ASN A 115 -6.19 1.68 7.96
C ASN A 115 -6.93 0.43 8.47
N LEU A 116 -6.18 -0.58 8.90
CA LEU A 116 -6.72 -1.77 9.53
C LEU A 116 -6.72 -1.54 11.05
N VAL A 117 -7.91 -1.39 11.63
CA VAL A 117 -8.09 -0.97 13.03
C VAL A 117 -8.99 -1.95 13.77
N GLN A 118 -8.61 -2.28 15.00
CA GLN A 118 -9.44 -3.08 15.91
C GLN A 118 -10.76 -2.35 16.19
N ARG A 119 -11.86 -3.12 16.24
CA ARG A 119 -13.22 -2.57 16.23
C ARG A 119 -13.51 -1.62 17.39
N ASP A 120 -13.03 -1.96 18.57
CA ASP A 120 -13.14 -1.19 19.81
C ASP A 120 -12.26 0.07 19.84
N ALA A 121 -11.20 0.11 19.03
CA ALA A 121 -10.31 1.26 18.87
C ALA A 121 -10.82 2.33 17.89
N VAL A 122 -11.79 2.00 17.00
CA VAL A 122 -12.20 2.84 15.86
C VAL A 122 -12.62 4.26 16.26
N GLU A 123 -13.49 4.41 17.27
CA GLU A 123 -14.04 5.72 17.64
C GLU A 123 -12.94 6.66 18.16
N ALA A 124 -12.09 6.14 19.05
CA ALA A 124 -10.97 6.89 19.61
C ALA A 124 -9.91 7.21 18.54
N PHE A 125 -9.66 6.27 17.63
CA PHE A 125 -8.76 6.45 16.50
C PHE A 125 -9.22 7.59 15.58
N VAL A 126 -10.47 7.55 15.12
CA VAL A 126 -11.05 8.56 14.21
C VAL A 126 -10.96 9.96 14.80
N ARG A 127 -11.28 10.11 16.10
CA ARG A 127 -11.20 11.41 16.79
C ARG A 127 -9.77 11.94 16.79
N GLN A 128 -8.81 11.13 17.23
CA GLN A 128 -7.42 11.56 17.40
C GLN A 128 -6.72 11.83 16.06
N ILE A 129 -6.92 10.98 15.05
CA ILE A 129 -6.29 11.17 13.74
C ILE A 129 -6.82 12.42 13.04
N THR A 130 -8.13 12.71 13.18
CA THR A 130 -8.75 13.92 12.61
C THR A 130 -8.18 15.19 13.24
N GLU A 131 -8.07 15.22 14.57
CA GLU A 131 -7.48 16.35 15.29
C GLU A 131 -6.01 16.56 14.92
N ALA A 132 -5.21 15.49 14.97
CA ALA A 132 -3.79 15.55 14.65
C ALA A 132 -3.53 15.98 13.20
N TYR A 133 -4.32 15.49 12.25
CA TYR A 133 -4.19 15.87 10.84
C TYR A 133 -4.51 17.35 10.64
N ARG A 134 -5.60 17.85 11.24
CA ARG A 134 -6.00 19.26 11.15
C ARG A 134 -4.97 20.18 11.79
N GLU A 135 -4.40 19.81 12.94
CA GLU A 135 -3.36 20.59 13.62
C GLU A 135 -2.12 20.78 12.73
N LYS A 136 -1.71 19.73 12.01
CA LYS A 136 -0.47 19.73 11.21
C LYS A 136 -0.62 20.26 9.79
N THR A 137 -1.83 20.24 9.23
CA THR A 137 -2.07 20.60 7.82
C THR A 137 -3.03 21.78 7.65
N GLY A 138 -3.86 22.07 8.65
CA GLY A 138 -4.99 23.01 8.52
C GLY A 138 -6.17 22.45 7.72
N ILE A 139 -6.09 21.21 7.23
CA ILE A 139 -7.10 20.57 6.38
C ILE A 139 -8.09 19.77 7.24
N VAL A 140 -9.37 19.78 6.86
CA VAL A 140 -10.40 18.94 7.47
C VAL A 140 -10.29 17.53 6.89
N LEU A 141 -10.05 16.53 7.75
CA LEU A 141 -10.03 15.13 7.36
C LEU A 141 -11.46 14.58 7.31
N GLU A 142 -11.82 13.95 6.20
CA GLU A 142 -13.01 13.09 6.13
C GLU A 142 -12.62 11.65 6.47
N THR A 143 -13.44 10.99 7.28
CA THR A 143 -13.20 9.61 7.71
C THR A 143 -14.45 8.76 7.46
N TYR A 144 -14.22 7.52 7.03
CA TYR A 144 -15.27 6.57 6.70
C TYR A 144 -14.94 5.22 7.34
N VAL A 145 -15.87 4.70 8.14
CA VAL A 145 -15.78 3.33 8.67
C VAL A 145 -16.49 2.41 7.69
N CYS A 146 -15.71 1.70 6.87
CA CYS A 146 -16.25 0.90 5.78
C CYS A 146 -16.52 -0.54 6.19
N ALA A 147 -17.61 -1.11 5.65
CA ALA A 147 -17.84 -2.55 5.60
C ALA A 147 -17.80 -3.01 4.14
N ILE A 148 -17.46 -4.28 3.91
CA ILE A 148 -17.52 -4.87 2.57
C ILE A 148 -18.98 -4.90 2.12
N ALA A 149 -19.25 -4.35 0.94
CA ALA A 149 -20.58 -4.28 0.35
C ALA A 149 -20.62 -5.03 -1.00
N PRO A 150 -21.82 -5.45 -1.45
CA PRO A 150 -21.98 -6.00 -2.80
C PRO A 150 -21.49 -5.05 -3.89
N GLY A 151 -21.05 -5.62 -5.01
CA GLY A 151 -20.75 -4.87 -6.23
C GLY A 151 -22.02 -4.40 -6.95
N VAL A 152 -21.85 -3.93 -8.20
CA VAL A 152 -22.98 -3.52 -9.03
C VAL A 152 -23.92 -4.70 -9.31
N GLY A 153 -25.22 -4.48 -9.18
CA GLY A 153 -26.24 -5.51 -9.37
C GLY A 153 -27.57 -4.91 -9.82
N LYS A 154 -28.47 -5.73 -10.34
CA LYS A 154 -29.85 -5.33 -10.62
C LYS A 154 -30.60 -5.23 -9.29
N VAL A 155 -31.41 -4.18 -9.14
CA VAL A 155 -32.41 -4.12 -8.07
C VAL A 155 -33.64 -4.84 -8.60
N GLU A 156 -34.02 -5.92 -7.94
CA GLU A 156 -35.29 -6.61 -8.21
C GLU A 156 -36.39 -5.91 -7.38
N ASP A 157 -37.52 -5.61 -8.03
CA ASP A 157 -38.70 -4.97 -7.41
C ASP A 157 -39.45 -5.92 -6.45
#